data_AF-A0A3B8VNJ9-F1
#
_entry.id   AF-A0A3B8VNJ9-F1
#
_cell.length_a   1.000
_cell.length_b   1.000
_cell.length_c   1.000
_cell.angle_alpha   90.00
_cell.angle_beta   90.00
_cell.angle_gamma   90.00
#
_symmetry.space_group_name_H-M   'P 1'
#
loop_
_entity.id
_entity.type
_entity.pdbx_description
1 polymer ?
#
loop_
_entity_poly.entity_id
_entity_poly.type
_entity_poly.pdbx_seq_one_letter_code
_entity_poly.pdbx_strand_id
1 'polypeptide(L)'
;MRRSCQPSAFSFWSSSGVSILEYRSLGGARVPIIGLGTFRSFDVSRETNIESRHKIIANCVETGVTFIDSSPMYGRSEQVIGRTTMGQQANLQFATKVWT
;
A
#
# COMPACT_ATOMS: atom_id res chain seq x y z
N MET A 1 14.04 3.63 47.53
CA MET A 1 14.15 4.63 46.46
C MET A 1 14.47 3.90 45.15
N ARG A 2 13.44 3.45 44.41
CA ARG A 2 13.56 2.91 43.05
C ARG A 2 12.32 3.42 42.31
N ARG A 3 12.48 4.43 41.44
CA ARG A 3 11.43 4.88 40.54
C ARG A 3 11.46 3.99 39.31
N SER A 4 10.41 3.21 39.11
CA SER A 4 10.16 2.47 37.89
C SER A 4 9.86 3.45 36.76
N CYS A 5 10.67 3.47 35.71
CA CYS A 5 10.32 4.09 34.44
C CYS A 5 9.28 3.20 33.75
N GLN A 6 8.04 3.69 33.66
CA GLN A 6 7.04 3.17 32.75
C GLN A 6 7.32 3.76 31.35
N PRO A 7 7.41 2.96 30.27
CA PRO A 7 7.50 3.51 28.93
C PRO A 7 6.15 4.15 28.58
N SER A 8 6.18 5.44 28.21
CA SER A 8 5.02 6.17 27.73
C SER A 8 4.43 5.47 26.51
N ALA A 9 3.19 5.03 26.63
CA ALA A 9 2.41 4.50 25.53
C ALA A 9 2.33 5.53 24.40
N PHE A 10 2.92 5.20 23.24
CA PHE A 10 2.53 5.81 21.97
C PHE A 10 1.10 5.34 21.66
N SER A 11 0.11 6.01 22.24
CA SER A 11 -1.30 5.80 21.91
C SER A 11 -1.64 6.69 20.72
N PHE A 12 -1.54 6.13 19.51
CA PHE A 12 -2.02 6.78 18.29
C PHE A 12 -2.89 5.81 17.48
N TRP A 13 -3.84 5.15 18.15
CA TRP A 13 -4.90 4.42 17.44
C TRP A 13 -6.26 4.98 17.82
N SER A 14 -6.86 5.71 16.89
CA SER A 14 -8.24 6.19 17.01
C SER A 14 -9.21 5.02 16.98
N SER A 15 -10.12 4.97 17.95
CA SER A 15 -11.12 3.90 18.15
C SER A 15 -12.35 4.02 17.23
N SER A 16 -12.20 4.66 16.07
CA SER A 16 -13.24 4.86 15.07
C SER A 16 -12.67 4.47 13.72
N GLY A 17 -13.27 3.46 13.08
CA GLY A 17 -12.82 2.82 11.84
C GLY A 17 -12.82 3.72 10.62
N VAL A 18 -11.99 4.77 10.64
CA VAL A 18 -11.72 5.68 9.53
C VAL A 18 -10.21 5.82 9.47
N SER A 19 -9.63 5.40 8.36
CA SER A 19 -8.23 5.66 8.05
C SER A 19 -8.03 7.17 7.91
N ILE A 20 -7.26 7.78 8.81
CA ILE A 20 -6.86 9.20 8.75
C ILE A 20 -5.69 9.35 7.76
N LEU A 21 -5.80 8.76 6.56
CA LEU A 21 -4.82 9.02 5.53
C LEU A 21 -5.20 10.33 4.86
N GLU A 22 -4.37 11.36 5.02
CA GLU A 22 -4.60 12.65 4.37
C GLU A 22 -4.58 12.46 2.84
N TYR A 23 -5.44 13.18 2.13
CA TYR A 23 -5.46 13.20 0.67
C TYR A 23 -5.06 14.57 0.14
N ARG A 24 -4.26 14.58 -0.94
CA ARG A 24 -3.82 15.80 -1.62
C ARG A 24 -4.14 15.73 -3.11
N SER A 25 -4.20 16.91 -3.74
CA SER A 25 -4.36 17.01 -5.19
C SER A 25 -3.02 16.69 -5.86
N LEU A 26 -3.04 15.81 -6.85
CA LEU A 26 -1.92 15.54 -7.75
C LEU A 26 -2.42 15.74 -9.18
N GLY A 27 -2.22 16.95 -9.71
CA GLY A 27 -2.90 17.37 -10.94
C GLY A 27 -4.42 17.30 -10.76
N GLY A 28 -5.09 16.54 -11.64
CA GLY A 28 -6.54 16.31 -11.59
C GLY A 28 -7.00 15.15 -10.69
N ALA A 29 -6.07 14.40 -10.09
CA ALA A 29 -6.39 13.27 -9.22
C ALA A 29 -6.33 13.67 -7.72
N ARG A 30 -7.15 13.01 -6.90
CA ARG A 30 -7.05 13.08 -5.43
C ARG A 30 -6.38 11.79 -4.95
N VAL A 31 -5.18 11.91 -4.38
CA VAL A 31 -4.36 10.77 -3.97
C VAL A 31 -4.06 10.82 -2.48
N PRO A 32 -3.90 9.66 -1.81
CA PRO A 32 -3.37 9.60 -0.46
C PRO A 32 -1.95 10.18 -0.41
N ILE A 33 -1.56 10.80 0.71
CA ILE A 33 -0.19 11.31 0.89
C ILE A 33 0.86 10.21 0.97
N ILE A 34 0.45 8.95 1.16
CA ILE A 34 1.32 7.76 1.12
C ILE A 34 0.78 6.82 0.04
N GLY A 35 1.66 6.41 -0.88
CA GLY A 35 1.40 5.37 -1.87
C GLY A 35 2.23 4.11 -1.62
N LEU A 36 1.88 3.03 -2.32
CA LEU A 36 2.61 1.75 -2.29
C LEU A 36 3.62 1.69 -3.44
N GLY A 37 4.91 1.72 -3.11
CA GLY A 37 6.00 1.41 -4.04
C GLY A 37 6.22 -0.10 -4.18
N THR A 38 6.39 -0.58 -5.42
CA THR A 38 6.41 -2.03 -5.70
C THR A 38 7.75 -2.58 -6.21
N PHE A 39 8.77 -1.72 -6.33
CA PHE A 39 10.12 -2.15 -6.72
C PHE A 39 10.67 -3.19 -5.74
N ARG A 40 11.12 -4.33 -6.27
CA ARG A 40 11.63 -5.53 -5.54
C ARG A 40 10.60 -6.25 -4.68
N SER A 41 9.63 -5.57 -4.09
CA SER A 41 8.64 -6.18 -3.18
C SER A 41 7.58 -7.01 -3.90
N PHE A 42 7.29 -6.68 -5.17
CA PHE A 42 6.29 -7.38 -5.99
C PHE A 42 6.91 -8.16 -7.18
N ASP A 43 8.23 -8.24 -7.29
CA ASP A 43 8.89 -9.10 -8.29
C ASP A 43 9.08 -10.53 -7.77
N VAL A 44 8.07 -11.36 -8.01
CA VAL A 44 7.87 -12.62 -7.28
C VAL A 44 7.05 -13.61 -8.09
N SER A 45 7.35 -14.90 -7.92
CA SER A 45 6.76 -15.97 -8.74
C SER A 45 6.06 -17.07 -7.96
N ARG A 46 6.46 -17.34 -6.71
CA ARG A 46 5.85 -18.40 -5.89
C ARG A 46 4.47 -17.99 -5.38
N GLU A 47 3.51 -18.90 -5.46
CA GLU A 47 2.12 -18.65 -5.09
C GLU A 47 1.97 -18.19 -3.62
N THR A 48 2.70 -18.82 -2.70
CA THR A 48 2.71 -18.44 -1.27
C THR A 48 3.13 -16.99 -1.06
N ASN A 49 4.07 -16.52 -1.88
CA ASN A 49 4.51 -15.15 -1.81
C ASN A 49 3.40 -14.23 -2.42
N ILE A 50 2.79 -14.62 -3.54
CA ILE A 50 1.71 -13.82 -4.18
C ILE A 50 0.52 -13.65 -3.23
N GLU A 51 0.14 -14.71 -2.51
CA GLU A 51 -0.84 -14.65 -1.43
C GLU A 51 -0.45 -13.65 -0.33
N SER A 52 0.85 -13.54 -0.01
CA SER A 52 1.33 -12.52 0.92
C SER A 52 1.14 -11.10 0.37
N ARG A 53 1.20 -10.89 -0.96
CA ARG A 53 0.87 -9.59 -1.56
C ARG A 53 -0.62 -9.31 -1.61
N HIS A 54 -1.48 -10.32 -1.75
CA HIS A 54 -2.93 -10.13 -1.57
C HIS A 54 -3.23 -9.51 -0.21
N LYS A 55 -2.59 -10.02 0.86
CA LYS A 55 -2.75 -9.47 2.22
C LYS A 55 -2.21 -8.05 2.35
N ILE A 56 -1.09 -7.74 1.70
CA ILE A 56 -0.56 -6.36 1.66
C ILE A 56 -1.56 -5.42 0.98
N ILE A 57 -2.09 -5.79 -0.19
CA ILE A 57 -3.09 -4.99 -0.90
C ILE A 57 -4.37 -4.81 -0.07
N ALA A 58 -4.86 -5.87 0.57
CA ALA A 58 -6.03 -5.79 1.44
C ALA A 58 -5.82 -4.79 2.60
N ASN A 59 -4.67 -4.88 3.28
CA ASN A 59 -4.32 -3.94 4.36
C ASN A 59 -4.16 -2.51 3.83
N CYS A 60 -3.59 -2.33 2.63
CA CYS A 60 -3.48 -1.02 2.00
C CYS A 60 -4.86 -0.39 1.76
N VAL A 61 -5.81 -1.16 1.20
CA VAL A 61 -7.19 -0.68 0.99
C VAL A 61 -7.87 -0.33 2.32
N GLU A 62 -7.78 -1.21 3.32
CA GLU A 62 -8.36 -0.99 4.65
C GLU A 62 -7.81 0.27 5.34
N THR A 63 -6.51 0.53 5.15
CA THR A 63 -5.81 1.68 5.75
C THR A 63 -5.83 2.94 4.86
N GLY A 64 -6.46 2.91 3.69
CA GLY A 64 -6.58 4.06 2.79
C GLY A 64 -5.37 4.34 1.89
N VAL A 65 -4.39 3.44 1.82
CA VAL A 65 -3.27 3.48 0.85
C VAL A 65 -3.77 2.95 -0.49
N THR A 66 -4.32 3.83 -1.31
CA THR A 66 -5.00 3.48 -2.58
C THR A 66 -4.23 3.84 -3.84
N PHE A 67 -3.01 4.39 -3.74
CA PHE A 67 -2.18 4.77 -4.88
C PHE A 67 -0.97 3.84 -5.02
N ILE A 68 -0.88 3.09 -6.12
CA ILE A 68 0.13 2.04 -6.34
C ILE A 68 1.07 2.46 -7.48
N ASP A 69 2.37 2.53 -7.17
CA ASP A 69 3.44 2.79 -8.15
C ASP A 69 4.00 1.48 -8.71
N SER A 70 4.23 1.46 -10.02
CA SER A 70 4.79 0.33 -10.76
C SER A 70 5.68 0.81 -11.92
N SER A 71 6.26 -0.14 -12.65
CA SER A 71 7.06 0.09 -13.85
C SER A 71 7.26 -1.23 -14.60
N PRO A 72 7.32 -1.23 -15.94
CA PRO A 72 7.72 -2.40 -16.73
C PRO A 72 9.11 -2.94 -16.37
N MET A 73 9.97 -2.11 -15.77
CA MET A 73 11.30 -2.50 -15.30
C MET A 73 11.32 -3.21 -13.94
N TYR A 74 10.18 -3.26 -13.23
CA TYR A 74 10.11 -3.87 -11.89
C TYR A 74 9.82 -5.38 -11.95
N GLY A 75 10.40 -6.08 -12.93
CA GLY A 75 10.25 -7.53 -13.12
C GLY A 75 8.78 -7.93 -13.24
N ARG A 76 8.33 -8.87 -12.40
CA ARG A 76 6.95 -9.39 -12.41
C ARG A 76 5.93 -8.49 -11.70
N SER A 77 6.32 -7.29 -11.26
CA SER A 77 5.48 -6.43 -10.40
C SER A 77 4.09 -6.18 -11.00
N GLU A 78 3.99 -5.72 -12.25
CA GLU A 78 2.69 -5.40 -12.87
C GLU A 78 1.77 -6.63 -12.97
N GLN A 79 2.33 -7.80 -13.29
CA GLN A 79 1.58 -9.05 -13.31
C GLN A 79 1.05 -9.42 -11.93
N VAL A 80 1.87 -9.27 -10.89
CA VAL A 80 1.51 -9.62 -9.52
C VAL A 80 0.49 -8.64 -8.96
N ILE A 81 0.66 -7.33 -9.22
CA ILE A 81 -0.35 -6.30 -8.91
C ILE A 81 -1.70 -6.72 -9.51
N GLY A 82 -1.75 -6.98 -10.83
CA GLY A 82 -2.98 -7.37 -11.52
C GLY A 82 -3.67 -8.60 -10.93
N ARG A 83 -2.89 -9.60 -10.48
CA ARG A 83 -3.43 -10.76 -9.75
C ARG A 83 -4.00 -10.37 -8.39
N THR A 84 -3.28 -9.53 -7.66
CA THR A 84 -3.60 -9.19 -6.27
C THR A 84 -4.72 -8.18 -6.10
N THR A 85 -5.06 -7.43 -7.16
CA THR A 85 -6.07 -6.37 -7.15
C THR A 85 -7.34 -6.73 -7.93
N MET A 86 -7.50 -7.98 -8.36
CA MET A 86 -8.68 -8.42 -9.11
C MET A 86 -9.96 -8.23 -8.29
N GLY A 87 -10.93 -7.51 -8.85
CA GLY A 87 -12.19 -7.16 -8.19
C GLY A 87 -12.13 -5.91 -7.31
N GLN A 88 -10.95 -5.29 -7.14
CA GLN A 88 -10.73 -4.11 -6.31
C GLN A 88 -10.19 -2.92 -7.12
N GLN A 89 -10.09 -3.04 -8.45
CA GLN A 89 -9.43 -2.04 -9.30
C GLN A 89 -10.09 -0.66 -9.20
N ALA A 90 -11.42 -0.59 -9.00
CA ALA A 90 -12.15 0.67 -8.85
C ALA A 90 -11.79 1.44 -7.57
N ASN A 91 -11.21 0.77 -6.57
CA ASN A 91 -10.80 1.36 -5.30
C ASN A 91 -9.32 1.80 -5.30
N LEU A 92 -8.62 1.59 -6.41
CA LEU A 92 -7.18 1.77 -6.53
C LEU A 92 -6.84 2.69 -7.70
N GLN A 93 -5.77 3.46 -7.52
CA GLN A 93 -5.19 4.33 -8.54
C GLN A 93 -3.81 3.78 -8.89
N PHE A 94 -3.57 3.50 -10.18
CA PHE A 94 -2.32 2.90 -10.64
C PHE A 94 -1.47 3.92 -11.39
N ALA A 95 -0.21 4.02 -10.98
CA ALA A 95 0.82 4.73 -11.72
C ALA A 95 1.82 3.69 -12.26
N THR A 96 2.02 3.68 -13.58
CA THR A 96 3.13 2.95 -14.19
C THR A 96 3.99 3.91 -15.01
N LYS A 97 5.09 3.39 -15.54
CA LYS A 97 6.08 4.13 -16.33
C LYS A 97 6.14 3.52 -17.73
N VAL A 98 6.73 4.25 -18.66
CA VAL A 98 7.10 3.71 -19.97
C VAL A 98 8.60 3.84 -20.08
N TRP A 99 9.26 2.78 -20.54
CA TRP A 99 10.68 2.79 -20.80
C TRP A 99 10.94 2.15 -22.17
N THR A 100 11.36 3.00 -23.10
CA THR A 100 11.79 2.70 -24.47
C THR A 100 12.77 3.78 -24.88
#